data_AF-A0A819AE56-F1
#
_entry.id   AF-A0A819AE56-F1
#
_cell.length_a   1.000
_cell.length_b   1.000
_cell.length_c   1.000
_cell.angle_alpha   90.00
_cell.angle_beta   90.00
_cell.angle_gamma   90.00
#
_symmetry.space_group_name_H-M   'P 1'
#
loop_
_entity.id
_entity.type
_entity.pdbx_description
1 polymer ?
#
loop_
_entity_poly.entity_id
_entity_poly.type
_entity_poly.pdbx_seq_one_letter_code
_entity_poly.pdbx_strand_id
1 'polypeptide(L)'
;MSGKCSGVQTILRQNHMPNGIHIHCHAHRLNLVIVDVNKVIQYISEFYQIVSKIHSYFVSSSVTNEYYQTAQQKLAINTSSKLKPRSDIRWDSRCSSISPLQILLYCQVYPHYLLK
;
A
#
# COMPACT_ATOMS: atom_id res chain seq x y z
N MET A 1 9.02 -12.98 5.75
CA MET A 1 9.56 -13.09 7.12
C MET A 1 10.67 -14.11 7.08
N SER A 2 11.92 -13.65 7.08
CA SER A 2 13.12 -14.50 7.05
C SER A 2 13.95 -14.21 8.30
N GLY A 3 13.64 -14.91 9.40
CA GLY A 3 14.44 -14.87 10.62
C GLY A 3 15.32 -16.10 10.70
N LYS A 4 16.62 -15.93 11.00
CA LYS A 4 17.55 -17.06 11.18
C LYS A 4 17.11 -17.98 12.33
N CYS A 5 16.59 -17.39 13.42
CA CYS A 5 16.19 -18.10 14.64
C CYS A 5 14.67 -18.22 14.84
N SER A 6 13.86 -17.47 14.09
CA SER A 6 12.40 -17.39 14.24
C SER A 6 11.64 -17.38 12.91
N GLY A 7 12.33 -17.72 11.82
CA GLY A 7 11.70 -17.89 10.52
C GLY A 7 10.74 -19.06 10.53
N VAL A 8 9.60 -18.92 9.86
CA VAL A 8 8.58 -19.97 9.73
C VAL A 8 9.19 -21.29 9.26
N GLN A 9 10.14 -21.23 8.32
CA GLN A 9 10.85 -22.39 7.81
C GLN A 9 11.72 -23.08 8.88
N THR A 10 12.38 -22.31 9.74
CA THR A 10 13.21 -22.83 10.84
C THR A 10 12.34 -23.54 11.86
N ILE A 11 11.21 -22.93 12.25
CA ILE A 11 10.25 -23.50 13.20
C ILE A 11 9.63 -24.79 12.63
N LEU A 12 9.22 -24.79 11.36
CA LEU A 12 8.64 -25.97 10.71
C LEU A 12 9.62 -27.13 10.67
N ARG A 13 10.89 -26.90 10.32
CA ARG A 13 11.92 -27.95 10.32
C ARG A 13 12.21 -28.48 11.72
N GLN A 14 12.23 -27.63 12.73
CA GLN A 14 12.54 -28.06 14.09
C GLN A 14 11.41 -28.86 14.73
N ASN A 15 10.15 -28.46 14.50
CA ASN A 15 9.03 -28.96 15.30
C ASN A 15 8.07 -29.90 14.57
N HIS A 16 8.02 -29.88 13.23
CA HIS A 16 6.93 -30.54 12.49
C HIS A 16 7.39 -31.35 11.27
N MET A 17 8.33 -30.83 10.48
CA MET A 17 8.69 -31.38 9.17
C MET A 17 10.21 -31.30 8.94
N PRO A 18 11.03 -32.09 9.67
CA PRO A 18 12.49 -32.00 9.63
C PRO A 18 13.08 -32.28 8.23
N ASN A 19 12.45 -33.16 7.46
CA ASN A 19 12.86 -33.53 6.11
C ASN A 19 12.06 -32.82 5.01
N GLY A 20 11.24 -31.82 5.37
CA GLY A 20 10.40 -31.10 4.42
C GLY A 20 11.21 -30.23 3.46
N ILE A 21 10.94 -30.36 2.16
CA ILE A 21 11.49 -29.45 1.15
C ILE A 21 10.67 -28.16 1.19
N HIS A 22 11.33 -27.06 1.59
CA HIS A 22 10.70 -25.76 1.69
C HIS A 22 11.13 -24.87 0.51
N ILE A 23 10.18 -24.57 -0.38
CA ILE A 23 10.38 -23.68 -1.52
C ILE A 23 9.75 -22.33 -1.20
N HIS A 24 10.49 -21.25 -1.41
CA HIS A 24 9.94 -19.91 -1.26
C HIS A 24 9.03 -19.56 -2.44
N CYS A 25 7.85 -19.04 -2.13
CA CYS A 25 6.95 -18.47 -3.13
C CYS A 25 7.64 -17.29 -3.85
N HIS A 26 7.62 -17.29 -5.18
CA HIS A 26 8.20 -16.23 -6.00
C HIS A 26 7.57 -14.86 -5.72
N ALA A 27 6.26 -14.81 -5.46
CA ALA A 27 5.59 -13.58 -5.06
C ALA A 27 6.11 -13.04 -3.71
N HIS A 28 6.47 -13.93 -2.77
CA HIS A 28 7.08 -13.52 -1.50
C HIS A 28 8.49 -12.94 -1.71
N ARG A 29 9.28 -13.57 -2.57
CA ARG A 29 10.63 -13.08 -2.91
C ARG A 29 10.58 -11.70 -3.56
N LEU A 30 9.69 -11.52 -4.54
CA LEU A 30 9.48 -10.23 -5.19
C LEU A 30 9.05 -9.16 -4.17
N ASN A 31 8.13 -9.51 -3.27
CA ASN A 31 7.70 -8.61 -2.21
C ASN A 31 8.85 -8.14 -1.31
N LEU A 32 9.76 -9.05 -0.92
CA LEU A 32 10.94 -8.68 -0.13
C LEU A 32 11.83 -7.69 -0.88
N VAL A 33 12.14 -7.96 -2.15
CA VAL A 33 12.95 -7.06 -2.99
C VAL A 33 12.31 -5.69 -3.10
N ILE A 34 11.00 -5.62 -3.41
CA ILE A 34 10.28 -4.35 -3.52
C ILE A 34 10.31 -3.59 -2.20
N VAL A 35 10.01 -4.26 -1.08
CA VAL A 35 10.01 -3.63 0.25
C VAL A 35 11.39 -3.08 0.60
N ASP A 36 12.46 -3.81 0.30
CA ASP A 36 13.82 -3.38 0.63
C ASP A 36 14.29 -2.22 -0.28
N VAL A 37 14.03 -2.29 -1.59
CA VAL A 37 14.33 -1.19 -2.53
C VAL A 37 13.63 0.10 -2.11
N ASN A 38 12.38 0.01 -1.66
CA ASN A 38 11.62 1.18 -1.18
C ASN A 38 12.25 1.82 0.07
N LYS A 39 12.94 1.04 0.91
CA LYS A 39 13.62 1.56 2.11
C LYS A 39 14.98 2.16 1.79
N VAL A 40 15.70 1.56 0.84
CA VAL A 40 17.05 1.98 0.46
C VAL A 40 17.03 3.25 -0.40
N ILE A 41 16.06 3.36 -1.32
CA ILE A 41 15.94 4.54 -2.17
C ILE A 41 15.18 5.63 -1.41
N GLN A 42 15.91 6.62 -0.91
CA GLN A 42 15.38 7.71 -0.10
C GLN A 42 14.16 8.40 -0.73
N TYR A 43 14.26 8.76 -2.02
CA TYR A 43 13.17 9.40 -2.75
C TYR A 43 11.87 8.59 -2.71
N ILE A 44 11.96 7.27 -2.89
CA ILE A 44 10.79 6.38 -2.85
C ILE A 44 10.24 6.30 -1.42
N SER A 45 11.13 6.17 -0.42
CA SER A 45 10.74 6.15 0.99
C SER A 45 9.97 7.42 1.38
N GLU A 46 10.51 8.60 1.05
CA GLU A 46 9.90 9.89 1.33
C GLU A 46 8.54 10.05 0.64
N PHE A 47 8.44 9.65 -0.63
CA PHE A 47 7.17 9.64 -1.35
C PHE A 47 6.10 8.83 -0.62
N TYR A 48 6.41 7.61 -0.18
CA TYR A 48 5.46 6.78 0.55
C TYR A 48 5.16 7.29 1.96
N GLN A 49 6.09 7.99 2.61
CA GLN A 49 5.82 8.67 3.88
C GLN A 49 4.78 9.79 3.70
N ILE A 50 4.86 10.55 2.61
CA ILE A 50 3.87 11.58 2.27
C ILE A 50 2.50 10.93 2.03
N VAL A 51 2.43 9.85 1.23
CA VAL A 51 1.19 9.09 0.98
C VAL A 51 0.58 8.61 2.31
N SER A 52 1.41 8.07 3.22
CA SER A 52 0.95 7.64 4.54
C SER A 52 0.43 8.80 5.40
N LYS A 53 1.08 9.97 5.38
CA LYS A 53 0.63 11.17 6.10
C LYS A 53 -0.71 11.67 5.57
N ILE A 54 -0.90 11.70 4.25
CA ILE A 54 -2.16 12.07 3.60
C ILE A 54 -3.28 11.13 4.04
N HIS A 55 -3.05 9.82 3.98
CA HIS A 55 -4.00 8.83 4.47
C HIS A 55 -4.36 9.08 5.95
N SER A 56 -3.36 9.20 6.81
CA SER A 56 -3.58 9.40 8.25
C SER A 56 -4.36 10.68 8.54
N TYR A 57 -4.09 11.78 7.82
CA TYR A 57 -4.84 13.03 7.96
C TYR A 57 -6.33 12.82 7.69
N PHE A 58 -6.71 12.29 6.52
CA PHE A 58 -8.10 12.13 6.10
C PHE A 58 -8.88 11.01 6.82
N VAL A 59 -8.18 10.14 7.56
CA VAL A 59 -8.80 9.06 8.34
C VAL A 59 -8.80 9.38 9.85
N SER A 60 -8.05 10.39 10.29
CA SER A 60 -7.92 10.76 11.71
C SER A 60 -9.22 11.26 12.36
N SER A 61 -10.15 11.83 11.59
CA SER A 61 -11.41 12.33 12.10
C SER A 61 -12.54 12.22 11.07
N SER A 62 -13.78 12.21 11.55
CA SER A 62 -14.97 12.27 10.69
C SER A 62 -14.99 13.52 9.82
N VAL A 63 -14.60 14.67 10.38
CA VAL A 63 -14.57 15.97 9.69
C VAL A 63 -13.59 15.95 8.50
N THR A 64 -12.36 15.46 8.72
CA THR A 64 -11.38 15.34 7.62
C THR A 64 -11.81 14.32 6.57
N ASN A 65 -12.44 13.23 7.00
CA ASN A 65 -12.99 12.24 6.07
C ASN A 65 -14.12 12.84 5.21
N GLU A 66 -14.99 13.64 5.80
CA GLU A 66 -16.06 14.34 5.09
C GLU A 66 -15.51 15.35 4.07
N TYR A 67 -14.44 16.08 4.41
CA TYR A 67 -13.76 16.93 3.43
C TYR A 67 -13.25 16.15 2.22
N TYR A 68 -12.67 14.98 2.44
CA TYR A 68 -12.24 14.09 1.34
C TYR A 68 -13.43 13.64 0.48
N GLN A 69 -14.51 13.18 1.10
CA GLN A 69 -15.72 12.76 0.38
C GLN A 69 -16.33 13.90 -0.43
N THR A 70 -16.39 15.10 0.16
CA THR A 70 -16.89 16.32 -0.51
C THR A 70 -16.02 16.67 -1.72
N ALA A 71 -14.70 16.55 -1.61
CA ALA A 71 -13.79 16.76 -2.74
C ALA A 71 -14.03 15.73 -3.86
N GLN A 72 -14.25 14.45 -3.51
CA GLN A 72 -14.59 13.42 -4.49
C GLN A 72 -15.91 13.71 -5.22
N GLN A 73 -16.93 14.18 -4.49
CA GLN A 73 -18.22 14.55 -5.06
C GLN A 73 -18.11 15.73 -6.04
N LYS A 74 -17.34 16.78 -5.68
CA LYS A 74 -17.11 17.94 -6.54
C LYS A 74 -16.42 17.57 -7.87
N LEU A 75 -15.61 16.52 -7.85
CA LEU A 75 -14.88 16.01 -9.00
C LEU A 75 -15.65 14.94 -9.79
N ALA A 76 -16.94 14.71 -9.47
CA ALA A 76 -17.79 13.71 -10.10
C ALA A 76 -17.15 12.31 -10.16
N ILE A 77 -16.39 11.94 -9.11
CA ILE A 77 -15.74 10.63 -9.05
C ILE A 77 -16.81 9.59 -8.74
N ASN A 78 -17.27 8.87 -9.77
CA ASN A 78 -18.35 7.86 -9.70
C ASN A 78 -18.03 6.68 -8.77
N THR A 79 -16.76 6.46 -8.42
CA THR A 79 -16.34 5.41 -7.50
C THR A 79 -15.92 6.02 -6.17
N SER A 80 -16.65 5.72 -5.09
CA SER A 80 -16.26 6.09 -3.71
C SER A 80 -14.97 5.36 -3.32
N SER A 81 -13.86 5.91 -3.81
CA SER A 81 -12.53 5.32 -3.67
C SER A 81 -12.00 5.72 -2.30
N LYS A 82 -12.19 4.85 -1.31
CA LYS A 82 -11.64 5.06 0.03
C LYS A 82 -10.12 5.04 -0.02
N LEU A 83 -9.49 5.94 0.73
CA LEU A 83 -8.06 5.87 0.98
C LEU A 83 -7.74 4.55 1.67
N LYS A 84 -6.71 3.87 1.18
CA LYS A 84 -6.25 2.59 1.74
C LYS A 84 -4.93 2.81 2.47
N PRO A 85 -4.75 2.21 3.66
CA PRO A 85 -3.50 2.32 4.38
C PRO A 85 -2.39 1.57 3.62
N ARG A 86 -1.17 2.08 3.76
CA ARG A 86 0.04 1.41 3.29
C ARG A 86 0.42 0.32 4.28
N SER A 87 0.76 -0.87 3.78
CA SER A 87 1.40 -1.93 4.59
C SER A 87 2.91 -1.96 4.32
N ASP A 88 3.70 -2.05 5.38
CA ASP A 88 5.15 -2.28 5.26
C ASP A 88 5.50 -3.67 4.71
N ILE A 89 4.55 -4.61 4.77
CA ILE A 89 4.78 -6.03 4.51
C ILE A 89 4.28 -6.46 3.13
N ARG A 90 3.26 -5.79 2.57
CA ARG A 90 2.60 -6.22 1.32
C ARG A 90 2.83 -5.23 0.18
N TRP A 91 3.39 -5.69 -0.93
CA TRP A 91 3.72 -4.86 -2.10
C TRP A 91 2.47 -4.26 -2.75
N ASP A 92 1.37 -5.01 -2.85
CA ASP A 92 0.11 -4.58 -3.48
C ASP A 92 -0.57 -3.41 -2.74
N SER A 93 -0.34 -3.33 -1.42
CA SER A 93 -0.88 -2.24 -0.59
C SER A 93 -0.37 -0.87 -1.03
N ARG A 94 0.82 -0.80 -1.64
CA ARG A 94 1.41 0.45 -2.14
C ARG A 94 0.65 0.98 -3.34
N CYS A 95 0.43 0.15 -4.36
CA CYS A 95 -0.40 0.49 -5.52
C CYS A 95 -1.82 0.87 -5.07
N SER A 96 -2.36 0.09 -4.14
CA SER A 96 -3.69 0.33 -3.56
C SER A 96 -3.79 1.66 -2.80
N SER A 97 -2.73 2.11 -2.12
CA SER A 97 -2.71 3.39 -1.41
C SER A 97 -2.59 4.60 -2.33
N ILE A 98 -1.97 4.44 -3.51
CA ILE A 98 -1.75 5.52 -4.47
C ILE A 98 -2.97 5.70 -5.37
N SER A 99 -3.61 4.62 -5.80
CA SER A 99 -4.66 4.65 -6.83
C SER A 99 -5.78 5.67 -6.55
N PRO A 100 -6.36 5.78 -5.34
CA PRO A 100 -7.38 6.79 -5.05
C PRO A 100 -6.84 8.24 -5.15
N LEU A 101 -5.60 8.47 -4.72
CA LEU A 101 -4.96 9.79 -4.78
C LEU A 101 -4.65 10.19 -6.22
N GLN A 102 -4.19 9.24 -7.04
CA GLN A 102 -3.91 9.47 -8.45
C GLN A 102 -5.18 9.83 -9.22
N ILE A 103 -6.30 9.14 -8.95
CA ILE A 103 -7.60 9.47 -9.55
C ILE A 103 -8.00 10.89 -9.15
N LEU A 104 -7.93 11.23 -7.87
CA LEU A 104 -8.32 12.56 -7.39
C LEU A 104 -7.49 13.67 -8.05
N LEU A 105 -6.17 13.51 -8.12
CA LEU A 105 -5.28 14.47 -8.79
C LEU A 105 -5.56 14.55 -10.28
N TYR A 106 -5.80 13.42 -10.95
CA TYR A 106 -6.12 13.40 -12.38
C TYR A 106 -7.43 14.12 -12.67
N CYS A 107 -8.48 13.89 -11.88
CA CYS A 107 -9.78 14.56 -12.04
C CYS A 107 -9.66 16.08 -11.80
N GLN A 108 -8.79 16.49 -10.88
CA GLN A 108 -8.55 17.91 -10.59
C GLN A 108 -7.82 18.62 -11.73
N VAL A 109 -6.86 17.97 -12.39
CA VAL A 109 -6.10 18.55 -13.51
C VAL A 109 -6.88 18.45 -14.83
N TYR A 110 -7.67 17.39 -15.02
CA TYR A 110 -8.37 17.09 -16.27
C TYR A 110 -9.88 16.89 -16.06
N PRO A 111 -10.61 17.93 -15.59
CA PRO A 111 -12.03 17.81 -15.20
C PRO A 111 -12.96 17.44 -16.38
N HIS A 112 -12.55 17.69 -17.62
CA HIS A 112 -13.40 17.49 -18.81
C HIS A 112 -13.43 16.05 -19.37
N TYR A 113 -12.57 15.15 -18.88
CA TYR A 113 -12.43 13.80 -19.46
C TYR A 113 -13.29 12.71 -18.81
N LEU A 114 -14.01 13.02 -17.73
CA LEU A 114 -14.84 12.06 -16.98
C LEU A 114 -16.35 12.24 -17.19
N LEU A 115 -16.77 13.14 -18.08
CA LEU A 115 -18.16 13.38 -18.46
C LEU A 115 -18.63 12.53 -19.65
N LYS A 116 -18.06 11.34 -19.86
CA LYS A 116 -18.56 10.38 -20.85
C LYS A 116 -18.93 9.06 -20.19
#